data_AF-A0A1M5K7G0-F1
#
_entry.id   AF-A0A1M5K7G0-F1
#
_cell.length_a   1.000
_cell.length_b   1.000
_cell.length_c   1.000
_cell.angle_alpha   90.00
_cell.angle_beta   90.00
_cell.angle_gamma   90.00
#
_symmetry.space_group_name_H-M   'P 1'
#
loop_
_entity.id
_entity.type
_entity.pdbx_description
1 polymer ?
#
loop_
_entity_poly.entity_id
_entity_poly.type
_entity_poly.pdbx_seq_one_letter_code
_entity_poly.pdbx_strand_id
1 'polypeptide(L)'
;MRTLVATALYNSKGREIYCITPKVTADQLKTLRSLSREQLEDAGFTFINIISPEFHNIKGHAIFFEGHLDEMGKVLKSLKRGV
;
A
#
# COMPACT_ATOMS: atom_id res chain seq x y z
N MET A 1 -15.79 2.38 4.56
CA MET A 1 -15.56 1.75 3.24
C MET A 1 -14.06 1.76 2.98
N ARG A 2 -13.46 0.66 2.50
CA ARG A 2 -12.02 0.60 2.21
C ARG A 2 -11.78 0.68 0.71
N THR A 3 -10.82 1.51 0.30
CA THR A 3 -10.45 1.68 -1.11
C THR A 3 -9.11 1.02 -1.39
N LEU A 4 -9.03 0.18 -2.43
CA LEU A 4 -7.78 -0.43 -2.85
C LEU A 4 -6.81 0.65 -3.34
N VAL A 5 -5.61 0.68 -2.76
CA VAL A 5 -4.53 1.61 -3.11
C VAL A 5 -3.57 0.94 -4.06
N ALA A 6 -3.05 -0.22 -3.66
CA ALA A 6 -2.04 -0.96 -4.40
C ALA A 6 -2.06 -2.44 -4.04
N THR A 7 -1.48 -3.25 -4.90
CA THR A 7 -1.16 -4.65 -4.62
C THR A 7 0.34 -4.83 -4.74
N ALA A 8 0.98 -5.42 -3.73
CA ALA A 8 2.38 -5.76 -3.75
C ALA A 8 2.53 -7.28 -3.88
N LEU A 9 3.28 -7.74 -4.88
CA LEU A 9 3.65 -9.15 -5.04
C LEU A 9 5.17 -9.30 -4.85
N TYR A 10 5.62 -10.43 -4.31
CA TYR A 10 7.05 -10.70 -4.18
C TYR A 10 7.60 -11.40 -5.42
N ASN A 11 8.73 -10.92 -5.92
CA ASN A 11 9.47 -11.62 -6.97
C ASN A 11 10.34 -12.75 -6.40
N SER A 12 11.02 -13.49 -7.27
CA SER A 12 11.92 -14.60 -6.90
C SER A 12 13.09 -14.21 -5.98
N LYS A 13 13.40 -12.91 -5.85
CA LYS A 13 14.42 -12.37 -4.95
C LYS A 13 13.84 -11.83 -3.64
N GLY A 14 12.56 -12.05 -3.38
CA GLY A 14 11.85 -11.53 -2.21
C GLY A 14 11.63 -10.00 -2.24
N ARG A 15 11.78 -9.36 -3.40
CA ARG A 15 11.52 -7.92 -3.54
C ARG A 15 10.07 -7.68 -3.95
N GLU A 16 9.48 -6.65 -3.37
CA GLU A 16 8.11 -6.24 -3.66
C GLU A 16 8.01 -5.53 -5.01
N ILE A 17 7.03 -5.96 -5.81
CA ILE A 17 6.58 -5.36 -7.06
C ILE A 17 5.20 -4.79 -6.80
N TYR A 18 5.05 -3.49 -6.95
CA TYR A 18 3.81 -2.77 -6.67
C TYR A 18 3.01 -2.51 -7.95
N CYS A 19 1.75 -2.90 -7.93
CA CYS A 19 0.72 -2.54 -8.91
C CYS A 19 -0.25 -1.56 -8.24
N ILE A 20 -0.21 -0.30 -8.64
CA ILE A 20 -1.06 0.75 -8.05
C ILE A 20 -2.38 0.90 -8.82
N THR A 21 -3.43 1.32 -8.12
CA THR A 21 -4.66 1.73 -8.81
C THR A 21 -4.42 3.01 -9.62
N PRO A 22 -5.13 3.25 -10.73
CA PRO A 22 -4.86 4.38 -11.64
C PRO A 22 -4.90 5.77 -10.99
N LYS A 23 -5.62 5.91 -9.86
CA LYS A 23 -5.76 7.17 -9.13
C LYS A 23 -4.64 7.44 -8.12
N VAL A 24 -3.79 6.45 -7.86
CA VAL A 24 -2.62 6.60 -6.99
C VAL A 24 -1.42 7.01 -7.85
N THR A 25 -0.74 8.08 -7.45
CA THR A 25 0.41 8.59 -8.21
C THR A 25 1.72 7.93 -7.77
N ALA A 26 2.75 8.01 -8.63
CA ALA A 26 4.08 7.50 -8.30
C ALA A 26 4.70 8.19 -7.06
N ASP A 27 4.44 9.48 -6.83
CA ASP A 27 4.94 10.20 -5.64
C ASP A 27 4.22 9.76 -4.36
N GLN A 28 2.90 9.50 -4.43
CA GLN A 28 2.15 8.92 -3.32
C GLN A 28 2.67 7.52 -2.98
N LEU A 29 2.93 6.68 -4.00
CA LEU A 29 3.53 5.36 -3.79
C LEU A 29 4.93 5.46 -3.17
N LYS A 30 5.76 6.40 -3.64
CA LYS A 30 7.10 6.63 -3.08
C LYS A 30 7.01 7.02 -1.60
N THR A 31 6.07 7.89 -1.25
CA THR A 31 5.81 8.31 0.14
C THR A 31 5.33 7.14 0.99
N LEU A 32 4.39 6.34 0.49
CA LEU A 32 3.90 5.14 1.15
C LEU A 32 5.04 4.17 1.46
N ARG A 33 5.97 3.97 0.50
CA ARG A 33 7.13 3.07 0.68
C ARG A 33 8.21 3.62 1.61
N SER A 34 8.23 4.92 1.88
CA SER A 34 9.20 5.53 2.81
C SER A 34 8.72 5.53 4.26
N LEU A 35 7.42 5.34 4.50
CA LEU A 35 6.83 5.32 5.84
C LEU A 35 6.84 3.89 6.39
N SER A 36 6.90 3.77 7.71
CA SER A 36 6.75 2.47 8.37
C SER A 36 5.32 1.95 8.25
N ARG A 37 5.14 0.64 8.34
CA ARG A 37 3.80 0.02 8.34
C ARG A 37 2.93 0.54 9.48
N GLU A 38 3.49 0.69 10.67
CA GLU A 38 2.79 1.20 11.87
C GLU A 38 2.23 2.61 11.62
N GLN A 39 3.06 3.54 11.12
CA GLN A 39 2.59 4.89 10.76
C GLN A 39 1.46 4.90 9.73
N LEU A 40 1.48 3.95 8.79
CA LEU A 40 0.43 3.83 7.78
C LEU A 40 -0.84 3.22 8.38
N GLU A 41 -0.73 2.20 9.21
CA GLU A 41 -1.88 1.57 9.87
C GLU A 41 -2.59 2.56 10.81
N ASP A 42 -1.84 3.32 11.60
CA ASP A 42 -2.38 4.42 12.45
C ASP A 42 -3.09 5.50 11.62
N ALA A 43 -2.67 5.69 10.37
CA ALA A 43 -3.24 6.64 9.44
C ALA A 43 -4.42 6.07 8.62
N GLY A 44 -4.86 4.84 8.91
CA GLY A 44 -6.02 4.20 8.26
C GLY A 44 -5.69 3.32 7.06
N PHE A 45 -4.42 2.97 6.84
CA PHE A 45 -4.07 1.95 5.85
C PHE A 45 -4.27 0.54 6.42
N THR A 46 -4.55 -0.44 5.55
CA THR A 46 -4.68 -1.84 5.94
C THR A 46 -3.95 -2.73 4.96
N PHE A 47 -3.16 -3.68 5.46
CA PHE A 47 -2.40 -4.63 4.66
C PHE A 47 -3.04 -6.02 4.77
N ILE A 48 -3.55 -6.53 3.66
CA ILE A 48 -4.21 -7.83 3.59
C ILE A 48 -3.30 -8.81 2.87
N ASN A 49 -2.86 -9.87 3.54
CA ASN A 49 -2.05 -10.92 2.92
C ASN A 49 -2.83 -11.61 1.79
N ILE A 50 -2.17 -11.74 0.64
CA ILE A 50 -2.67 -12.50 -0.50
C ILE A 50 -1.85 -13.78 -0.60
N ILE A 51 -2.53 -14.90 -0.46
CA ILE A 51 -2.00 -16.24 -0.64
C ILE A 51 -2.76 -16.93 -1.76
N SER A 52 -2.05 -17.64 -2.63
CA SER A 52 -2.68 -18.51 -3.63
C SER A 52 -2.69 -19.95 -3.11
N PRO A 53 -3.87 -20.60 -2.99
CA PRO A 53 -3.95 -22.02 -2.65
C PRO A 53 -3.30 -22.93 -3.69
N GLU A 54 -3.32 -22.53 -4.96
CA GLU A 54 -2.78 -23.34 -6.07
C GLU A 54 -1.30 -23.04 -6.33
N PHE A 55 -0.85 -21.82 -6.04
CA PHE A 55 0.50 -21.34 -6.34
C PHE A 55 1.20 -20.87 -5.07
N HIS A 56 1.71 -21.81 -4.28
CA HIS A 56 2.32 -21.54 -2.95
C HIS A 56 3.57 -20.63 -3.00
N ASN A 57 4.20 -20.52 -4.18
CA ASN A 57 5.33 -19.63 -4.41
C ASN A 57 4.91 -18.18 -4.69
N ILE A 58 3.63 -17.91 -4.94
CA ILE A 58 3.08 -16.56 -5.09
C ILE A 58 2.70 -16.04 -3.71
N LYS A 59 3.34 -14.93 -3.33
CA LYS A 59 3.08 -14.21 -2.08
C LYS A 59 2.87 -12.75 -2.39
N GLY A 60 2.04 -12.09 -1.61
CA GLY A 60 1.86 -10.66 -1.70
C GLY A 60 0.93 -10.11 -0.62
N HIS A 61 0.60 -8.85 -0.75
CA HIS A 61 -0.42 -8.20 0.06
C HIS A 61 -1.14 -7.10 -0.73
N ALA A 62 -2.42 -6.91 -0.47
CA ALA A 62 -3.17 -5.74 -0.90
C ALA A 62 -3.09 -4.65 0.16
N ILE A 63 -2.99 -3.41 -0.29
CA ILE A 63 -2.98 -2.21 0.54
C ILE A 63 -4.29 -1.49 0.31
N PHE A 64 -5.04 -1.29 1.37
CA PHE A 64 -6.27 -0.53 1.39
C PHE A 64 -6.10 0.75 2.20
N PHE A 65 -6.93 1.75 1.91
CA PHE A 65 -7.08 2.95 2.73
C PHE A 65 -8.52 3.09 3.20
N GLU A 66 -8.69 3.48 4.46
CA GLU A 66 -9.99 3.77 5.06
C GLU A 66 -10.45 5.17 4.64
N GLY A 67 -11.13 5.24 3.49
CA GLY A 67 -11.65 6.49 2.93
C GLY A 67 -11.49 6.57 1.42
N HIS A 68 -11.60 7.78 0.89
CA HIS A 68 -11.39 8.07 -0.53
C HIS A 68 -9.90 8.34 -0.84
N LEU A 69 -9.47 8.05 -2.06
CA LEU A 69 -8.07 8.28 -2.49
C LEU A 69 -7.66 9.76 -2.46
N ASP A 70 -8.61 10.69 -2.58
CA ASP A 70 -8.34 12.13 -2.46
C ASP A 70 -7.96 12.52 -1.03
N GLU A 71 -8.57 11.87 -0.03
CA GLU A 71 -8.26 12.04 1.39
C GLU A 71 -6.92 11.38 1.72
N MET A 72 -6.66 10.18 1.19
CA MET A 72 -5.37 9.49 1.29
C MET A 72 -4.21 10.40 0.88
N GLY A 73 -4.38 11.14 -0.22
CA GLY A 73 -3.36 12.09 -0.69
C GLY A 73 -3.03 13.20 0.32
N LYS A 74 -4.02 13.68 1.07
CA LYS A 74 -3.81 14.67 2.15
C LYS A 74 -3.11 14.05 3.36
N VAL A 75 -3.54 12.85 3.75
CA VAL A 75 -2.95 12.08 4.85
C VAL A 75 -1.47 11.80 4.60
N LEU A 76 -1.11 11.27 3.42
CA LEU A 76 0.28 11.00 3.05
C LEU A 76 1.16 12.25 3.07
N LYS A 77 0.63 13.40 2.62
CA LYS A 77 1.33 14.69 2.71
C LYS A 77 1.55 15.14 4.16
N SER A 78 0.58 14.91 5.03
CA SER A 78 0.70 15.23 6.46
C SER A 78 1.78 14.39 7.13
N LEU A 79 1.78 13.08 6.88
CA LEU A 79 2.79 12.15 7.41
C LEU A 79 4.19 12.53 6.94
N LYS A 80 4.36 12.84 5.64
CA LYS A 80 5.65 13.25 5.07
C LYS A 80 6.22 14.54 5.69
N ARG A 81 5.39 15.41 6.26
CA ARG A 81 5.82 16.65 6.93
C ARG A 81 6.16 16.47 8.41
N GLY A 82 5.65 15.41 9.03
CA GLY A 82 5.93 15.06 10.43
C GLY A 82 7.14 14.11 10.59
N VAL A 83 7.77 13.72 9.48
CA VAL A 83 9.02 12.95 9.41
C VAL A 83 10.19 13.89 9.17
#